data_AF-A0A936XKP3-F1
#
_entry.id   AF-A0A936XKP3-F1
#
_cell.length_a   1.000
_cell.length_b   1.000
_cell.length_c   1.000
_cell.angle_alpha   90.00
_cell.angle_beta   90.00
_cell.angle_gamma   90.00
#
_symmetry.space_group_name_H-M   'P 1'
#
loop_
_entity.id
_entity.type
_entity.pdbx_description
1 polymer ?
#
loop_
_entity_poly.entity_id
_entity_poly.type
_entity_poly.pdbx_seq_one_letter_code
_entity_poly.pdbx_strand_id
1 'polypeptide(L)'
;MKKQNIDRRHFIKISSLASGGLVIGFTLPGFQAVAAPTFDCEFFQPNAYLKIDKQGKVTVFVGKQESGQGVDTALPMIVAEELDVDFRDVKSEIAPYGTLKEGEHDTGGSQSVMTVYTQLRNAGAVAKAMLITAAANVWKIKESSCAADNGEVVNTITNKRIKYGELVCQAALLPIPATVTLKNPKDFKLIGKSEKRSGLKDILTGKTKYGIDLKIEGMLYAVSERCPVLDGTLVSVDDAAAKKVPGVVKVVSYTGTGAPMHVRAGVAVVATNIWAAIKARNLLDITWDEGKKNKESTEALFKTFETKATGKPQIEIFKKGDVSKYSKNEISATYAEPFLAHATMEPVNFIASVKGDTCELWGGLQLPDWAVNSIAGIGGFKKRKH
;
A
#
# COMPACT_ATOMS: atom_id res chain seq x y z
N MET A 1 28.04 -11.07 -30.08
CA MET A 1 27.00 -10.04 -30.26
C MET A 1 25.95 -10.22 -29.18
N LYS A 2 25.83 -9.27 -28.23
CA LYS A 2 24.81 -9.32 -27.17
C LYS A 2 23.44 -9.00 -27.79
N LYS A 3 22.48 -9.92 -27.69
CA LYS A 3 21.07 -9.67 -28.04
C LYS A 3 20.56 -8.50 -27.18
N GLN A 4 20.28 -7.35 -27.78
CA GLN A 4 19.47 -6.33 -27.13
C GLN A 4 18.04 -6.84 -27.08
N ASN A 5 17.52 -7.09 -25.88
CA ASN A 5 16.10 -7.34 -25.67
C ASN A 5 15.36 -6.02 -25.87
N ILE A 6 14.80 -5.83 -27.06
CA ILE A 6 13.85 -4.73 -27.30
C ILE A 6 12.57 -5.11 -26.55
N ASP A 7 12.16 -4.28 -25.59
CA ASP A 7 10.90 -4.42 -24.88
C ASP A 7 9.74 -4.41 -25.89
N ARG A 8 8.88 -5.43 -25.85
CA ARG A 8 7.75 -5.60 -26.77
C ARG A 8 6.84 -4.38 -26.77
N ARG A 9 6.66 -3.74 -25.61
CA ARG A 9 5.86 -2.51 -25.48
C ARG A 9 6.54 -1.33 -26.16
N HIS A 10 7.86 -1.26 -26.14
CA HIS A 10 8.67 -0.23 -26.80
C HIS A 10 8.71 -0.41 -28.33
N PHE A 11 8.80 -1.66 -28.82
CA PHE A 11 8.70 -1.97 -30.26
C PHE A 11 7.37 -1.50 -30.84
N ILE A 12 6.25 -1.76 -30.16
CA ILE A 12 4.91 -1.33 -30.61
C ILE A 12 4.80 0.20 -30.63
N LYS A 13 5.33 0.89 -29.61
CA LYS A 13 5.35 2.37 -29.52
C LYS A 13 6.18 3.04 -30.62
N ILE A 14 7.28 2.42 -31.06
CA ILE A 14 8.15 2.95 -32.13
C ILE A 14 7.57 2.64 -33.51
N SER A 15 6.99 1.45 -33.69
CA SER A 15 6.45 0.99 -34.99
C SER A 15 5.31 1.86 -35.51
N SER A 16 4.52 2.47 -34.62
CA SER A 16 3.41 3.35 -34.98
C SER A 16 3.83 4.73 -35.50
N LEU A 17 5.08 5.15 -35.28
CA LEU A 17 5.59 6.46 -35.71
C LEU A 17 6.55 6.38 -36.91
N ALA A 18 7.19 5.23 -37.15
CA ALA A 18 8.23 5.09 -38.17
C ALA A 18 7.70 4.72 -39.58
N SER A 19 6.40 4.49 -39.76
CA SER A 19 5.83 4.26 -41.09
C SER A 19 4.60 5.15 -41.33
N GLY A 20 4.81 6.25 -42.05
CA GLY A 20 3.76 6.84 -42.90
C GLY A 20 3.42 5.92 -44.08
N GLY A 21 3.34 4.61 -43.84
CA GLY A 21 3.06 3.59 -44.82
C GLY A 21 1.56 3.36 -44.90
N LEU A 22 1.03 3.49 -46.12
CA LEU A 22 -0.32 3.11 -46.50
C LEU A 22 -0.76 1.81 -45.79
N VAL A 23 -1.69 1.92 -44.83
CA VAL A 23 -2.38 0.75 -44.27
C VAL A 23 -3.45 0.34 -45.28
N ILE A 24 -3.12 -0.62 -46.15
CA ILE A 24 -4.14 -1.31 -46.95
C ILE A 24 -4.86 -2.26 -46.00
N GLY A 25 -6.00 -1.80 -45.46
CA GLY A 25 -6.88 -2.62 -44.65
C GLY A 25 -7.68 -3.58 -45.54
N PHE A 26 -7.37 -4.88 -45.49
CA PHE A 26 -8.33 -5.90 -45.91
C PHE A 26 -9.22 -6.26 -44.72
N THR A 27 -10.52 -6.08 -44.90
CA THR A 27 -11.52 -6.52 -43.93
C THR A 27 -11.87 -7.98 -44.22
N LEU A 28 -11.54 -8.87 -43.29
CA LEU A 28 -12.10 -10.22 -43.26
C LEU A 28 -13.39 -10.17 -42.44
N PRO A 29 -14.55 -10.62 -42.96
CA PRO A 29 -15.79 -10.65 -42.21
C PRO A 29 -15.60 -11.54 -40.96
N GLY A 30 -15.72 -10.95 -39.77
CA GLY A 30 -15.64 -11.67 -38.49
C GLY A 30 -14.49 -11.27 -37.57
N PHE A 31 -13.55 -10.41 -38.00
CA PHE A 31 -12.51 -9.85 -37.11
C PHE A 31 -12.69 -8.32 -37.00
N GLN A 32 -13.04 -7.85 -35.80
CA GLN A 32 -13.01 -6.41 -35.49
C GLN A 32 -11.57 -5.91 -35.56
N ALA A 33 -11.35 -4.84 -36.32
CA ALA A 33 -10.07 -4.14 -36.35
C ALA A 33 -9.76 -3.61 -34.94
N VAL A 34 -8.67 -4.08 -34.33
CA VAL A 34 -8.14 -3.50 -33.10
C VAL A 34 -7.61 -2.12 -33.45
N ALA A 35 -8.25 -1.07 -32.94
CA ALA A 35 -7.78 0.30 -33.11
C ALA A 35 -6.30 0.39 -32.68
N ALA A 36 -5.48 1.07 -33.48
CA ALA A 36 -4.11 1.37 -33.11
C ALA A 36 -4.10 2.07 -31.74
N PRO A 37 -3.19 1.72 -30.81
CA PRO A 37 -3.15 2.36 -29.50
C PRO A 37 -2.92 3.85 -29.69
N THR A 38 -3.93 4.66 -29.39
CA THR A 38 -3.79 6.10 -29.24
C THR A 38 -2.82 6.32 -28.09
N PHE A 39 -1.68 6.95 -28.39
CA PHE A 39 -0.72 7.28 -27.36
C PHE A 39 -1.33 8.37 -26.48
N ASP A 40 -1.69 8.00 -25.25
CA ASP A 40 -2.23 8.94 -24.30
C ASP A 40 -1.09 9.83 -23.81
N CYS A 41 -1.06 11.05 -24.32
CA CYS A 41 -0.08 12.07 -23.95
C CYS A 41 -0.53 12.89 -22.74
N GLU A 42 -1.66 12.57 -22.08
CA GLU A 42 -2.18 13.35 -20.94
C GLU A 42 -1.23 13.35 -19.73
N PHE A 43 -0.45 12.29 -19.53
CA PHE A 43 0.50 12.18 -18.43
C PHE A 43 1.75 11.35 -18.77
N PHE A 44 2.84 11.67 -18.08
CA PHE A 44 4.09 10.93 -18.08
C PHE A 44 4.19 10.10 -16.81
N GLN A 45 4.18 8.78 -16.94
CA GLN A 45 4.28 7.83 -15.83
C GLN A 45 5.33 6.74 -16.15
N PRO A 46 6.61 6.98 -15.81
CA PRO A 46 7.70 6.06 -16.14
C PRO A 46 7.76 4.83 -15.23
N ASN A 47 7.04 4.82 -14.11
CA ASN A 47 7.00 3.73 -13.14
C ASN A 47 5.70 3.77 -12.31
N ALA A 48 5.56 2.86 -11.34
CA ALA A 48 4.34 2.75 -10.53
C ALA A 48 4.22 3.80 -9.40
N TYR A 49 5.27 4.59 -9.13
CA TYR A 49 5.34 5.47 -7.96
C TYR A 49 5.07 6.94 -8.25
N LEU A 50 5.09 7.37 -9.52
CA LEU A 50 4.81 8.77 -9.84
C LEU A 50 4.21 8.96 -11.24
N LYS A 51 3.37 10.00 -11.37
CA LYS A 51 2.89 10.55 -12.64
C LYS A 51 3.11 12.07 -12.67
N ILE A 52 3.31 12.62 -13.87
CA ILE A 52 3.40 14.06 -14.12
C ILE A 52 2.42 14.40 -15.25
N ASP A 53 1.50 15.33 -15.03
CA ASP A 53 0.56 15.78 -16.06
C ASP A 53 1.13 16.91 -16.94
N LYS A 54 0.43 17.28 -18.01
CA LYS A 54 0.83 18.38 -18.92
C LYS A 54 0.94 19.75 -18.23
N GLN A 55 0.35 19.93 -17.05
CA GLN A 55 0.48 21.15 -16.25
C GLN A 55 1.75 21.13 -15.39
N GLY A 56 2.48 20.00 -15.37
CA GLY A 56 3.69 19.81 -14.57
C GLY A 56 3.39 19.36 -13.15
N LYS A 57 2.14 19.01 -12.82
CA LYS A 57 1.78 18.57 -11.48
C LYS A 57 2.27 17.15 -11.25
N VAL A 58 3.07 16.98 -10.20
CA VAL A 58 3.60 15.68 -9.81
C VAL A 58 2.63 15.03 -8.84
N THR A 59 2.24 13.79 -9.12
CA THR A 59 1.55 12.94 -8.15
C THR A 59 2.44 11.75 -7.81
N VAL A 60 2.68 11.54 -6.52
CA VAL A 60 3.39 10.37 -6.00
C VAL A 60 2.37 9.38 -5.44
N PHE A 61 2.46 8.14 -5.90
CA PHE A 61 1.66 7.03 -5.43
C PHE A 61 2.33 6.36 -4.23
N VAL A 62 1.69 6.46 -3.07
CA VAL A 62 2.16 5.94 -1.80
C VAL A 62 1.57 4.55 -1.59
N GLY A 63 2.44 3.54 -1.55
CA GLY A 63 2.03 2.16 -1.25
C GLY A 63 1.64 1.95 0.21
N LYS A 64 2.03 2.82 1.13
CA LYS A 64 1.90 2.60 2.58
C LYS A 64 0.65 3.26 3.15
N GLN A 65 0.06 2.65 4.17
CA GLN A 65 -1.08 3.20 4.88
C GLN A 65 -0.61 4.26 5.88
N GLU A 66 -1.17 5.47 5.81
CA GLU A 66 -0.90 6.50 6.82
C GLU A 66 -1.56 6.14 8.15
N SER A 67 -0.75 5.76 9.13
CA SER A 67 -1.18 5.36 10.48
C SER A 67 -0.43 6.13 11.59
N GLY A 68 0.08 7.33 11.28
CA GLY A 68 0.81 8.20 12.20
C GLY A 68 2.29 8.40 11.85
N GLN A 69 2.86 7.53 11.00
CA GLN A 69 4.28 7.56 10.60
C GLN A 69 4.65 8.72 9.67
N GLY A 70 3.68 9.41 9.05
CA GLY A 70 3.94 10.49 8.09
C GLY A 70 4.40 10.00 6.72
N VAL A 71 3.96 8.81 6.31
CA VAL A 71 4.32 8.19 5.02
C VAL A 71 3.79 9.00 3.83
N ASP A 72 2.65 9.67 3.98
CA ASP A 72 2.08 10.57 2.96
C ASP A 72 2.89 11.85 2.74
N THR A 73 3.89 12.09 3.60
CA THR A 73 4.82 13.23 3.50
C THR A 73 6.21 12.73 3.14
N ALA A 74 6.76 11.83 3.98
CA ALA A 74 8.14 11.37 3.85
C ALA A 74 8.40 10.61 2.55
N LEU A 75 7.46 9.77 2.08
CA LEU A 75 7.66 8.98 0.86
C LEU A 75 7.62 9.86 -0.41
N PRO A 76 6.64 10.76 -0.58
CA PRO A 76 6.69 11.74 -1.67
C PRO A 76 7.89 12.69 -1.63
N MET A 77 8.38 13.09 -0.44
CA MET A 77 9.60 13.90 -0.33
C MET A 77 10.83 13.20 -0.92
N ILE A 78 10.94 11.87 -0.79
CA ILE A 78 12.05 11.09 -1.36
C ILE A 78 12.02 11.16 -2.90
N VAL A 79 10.83 11.03 -3.49
CA VAL A 79 10.66 11.14 -4.94
C VAL A 79 10.93 12.57 -5.40
N ALA A 80 10.40 13.55 -4.68
CA ALA A 80 10.57 14.98 -4.97
C ALA A 80 12.04 15.40 -4.96
N GLU A 81 12.81 14.90 -3.98
CA GLU A 81 14.25 15.14 -3.88
C GLU A 81 14.97 14.69 -5.15
N GLU A 82 14.72 13.47 -5.62
CA GLU A 82 15.40 12.97 -6.81
C GLU A 82 14.89 13.60 -8.10
N LEU A 83 13.62 14.02 -8.13
CA LEU A 83 13.00 14.66 -9.29
C LEU A 83 13.36 16.15 -9.43
N ASP A 84 14.00 16.74 -8.41
CA ASP A 84 14.32 18.18 -8.33
C ASP A 84 13.06 19.05 -8.49
N VAL A 85 12.02 18.76 -7.70
CA VAL A 85 10.77 19.54 -7.63
C VAL A 85 10.53 20.07 -6.23
N ASP A 86 9.82 21.19 -6.12
CA ASP A 86 9.32 21.66 -4.84
C ASP A 86 8.30 20.66 -4.28
N PHE A 87 8.47 20.25 -3.02
CA PHE A 87 7.54 19.34 -2.37
C PHE A 87 6.11 19.92 -2.29
N ARG A 88 5.96 21.24 -2.26
CA ARG A 88 4.65 21.93 -2.24
C ARG A 88 3.84 21.70 -3.51
N ASP A 89 4.49 21.35 -4.61
CA ASP A 89 3.85 21.05 -5.90
C ASP A 89 3.58 19.54 -6.09
N VAL A 90 3.92 18.71 -5.09
CA VAL A 90 3.73 17.26 -5.12
C VAL A 90 2.44 16.88 -4.41
N LYS A 91 1.56 16.16 -5.12
CA LYS A 91 0.37 15.53 -4.56
C LYS A 91 0.70 14.10 -4.12
N SER A 92 0.30 13.72 -2.91
CA SER A 92 0.29 12.32 -2.48
C SER A 92 -1.05 11.67 -2.79
N GLU A 93 -1.04 10.47 -3.36
CA GLU A 93 -2.22 9.60 -3.53
C GLU A 93 -1.86 8.19 -3.08
N ILE A 94 -2.78 7.47 -2.42
CA ILE A 94 -2.58 6.04 -2.16
C ILE A 94 -2.46 5.32 -3.51
N ALA A 95 -1.44 4.49 -3.65
CA ALA A 95 -1.28 3.65 -4.82
C ALA A 95 -2.48 2.70 -4.94
N PRO A 96 -3.14 2.59 -6.10
CA PRO A 96 -4.24 1.65 -6.27
C PRO A 96 -3.79 0.22 -5.94
N TYR A 97 -4.62 -0.53 -5.23
CA TYR A 97 -4.27 -1.90 -4.86
C TYR A 97 -3.97 -2.76 -6.10
N GLY A 98 -2.87 -3.51 -6.06
CA GLY A 98 -2.43 -4.38 -7.16
C GLY A 98 -1.60 -3.68 -8.26
N THR A 99 -1.30 -2.37 -8.13
CA THR A 99 -0.35 -1.69 -9.01
C THR A 99 1.11 -1.85 -8.57
N LEU A 100 1.33 -2.23 -7.31
CA LEU A 100 2.64 -2.49 -6.74
C LEU A 100 2.88 -4.00 -6.59
N LYS A 101 4.13 -4.39 -6.30
CA LYS A 101 4.44 -5.80 -6.02
C LYS A 101 3.75 -6.23 -4.72
N GLU A 102 3.46 -7.52 -4.61
CA GLU A 102 2.91 -8.11 -3.39
C GLU A 102 3.79 -7.76 -2.17
N GLY A 103 3.14 -7.32 -1.09
CA GLY A 103 3.79 -6.84 0.13
C GLY A 103 4.27 -5.38 0.08
N GLU A 104 4.33 -4.72 -1.08
CA GLU A 104 4.72 -3.31 -1.13
C GLU A 104 3.67 -2.39 -0.52
N HIS A 105 2.41 -2.84 -0.43
CA HIS A 105 1.36 -2.13 0.27
C HIS A 105 1.39 -2.29 1.80
N ASP A 106 2.20 -3.22 2.30
CA ASP A 106 2.20 -3.56 3.73
C ASP A 106 2.85 -2.47 4.58
N THR A 107 2.22 -2.15 5.70
CA THR A 107 2.69 -1.16 6.67
C THR A 107 2.82 -1.78 8.05
N GLY A 108 4.05 -1.89 8.55
CA GLY A 108 4.32 -2.50 9.84
C GLY A 108 5.75 -2.25 10.33
N GLY A 109 5.99 -2.47 11.62
CA GLY A 109 7.31 -2.43 12.26
C GLY A 109 8.06 -1.09 12.13
N SER A 110 7.36 0.00 11.82
CA SER A 110 7.96 1.31 11.49
C SER A 110 9.00 1.24 10.36
N GLN A 111 8.82 0.32 9.41
CA GLN A 111 9.79 0.04 8.35
C GLN A 111 9.50 0.75 7.02
N SER A 112 8.41 1.55 6.95
CA SER A 112 7.90 2.12 5.71
C SER A 112 8.97 2.86 4.91
N VAL A 113 9.66 3.84 5.51
CA VAL A 113 10.74 4.58 4.83
C VAL A 113 11.90 3.65 4.50
N MET A 114 12.38 2.86 5.47
CA MET A 114 13.57 2.01 5.29
C MET A 114 13.42 1.01 4.14
N THR A 115 12.23 0.43 3.97
CA THR A 115 11.97 -0.62 2.98
C THR A 115 11.87 -0.10 1.56
N VAL A 116 11.36 1.12 1.35
CA VAL A 116 11.16 1.67 -0.01
C VAL A 116 12.09 2.84 -0.35
N TYR A 117 12.97 3.26 0.56
CA TYR A 117 13.85 4.44 0.38
C TYR A 117 14.59 4.43 -0.96
N THR A 118 15.39 3.39 -1.21
CA THR A 118 16.17 3.27 -2.45
C THR A 118 15.28 3.13 -3.69
N GLN A 119 14.14 2.46 -3.58
CA GLN A 119 13.19 2.27 -4.68
C GLN A 119 12.56 3.59 -5.12
N LEU A 120 12.09 4.39 -4.17
CA LEU A 120 11.50 5.70 -4.46
C LEU A 120 12.54 6.70 -4.98
N ARG A 121 13.78 6.62 -4.48
CA ARG A 121 14.88 7.43 -5.04
C ARG A 121 15.13 7.09 -6.51
N ASN A 122 15.21 5.81 -6.85
CA ASN A 122 15.34 5.37 -8.24
C ASN A 122 14.13 5.83 -9.08
N ALA A 123 12.92 5.76 -8.55
CA ALA A 123 11.72 6.19 -9.26
C ALA A 123 11.79 7.67 -9.68
N GLY A 124 12.17 8.57 -8.76
CA GLY A 124 12.37 9.99 -9.06
C GLY A 124 13.52 10.24 -10.03
N ALA A 125 14.66 9.56 -9.84
CA ALA A 125 15.85 9.73 -10.70
C ALA A 125 15.61 9.24 -12.15
N VAL A 126 14.85 8.15 -12.34
CA VAL A 126 14.41 7.67 -13.66
C VAL A 126 13.55 8.71 -14.36
N ALA A 127 12.56 9.26 -13.67
CA ALA A 127 11.70 10.30 -14.24
C ALA A 127 12.51 11.54 -14.63
N LYS A 128 13.41 12.01 -13.76
CA LYS A 128 14.30 13.14 -14.03
C LYS A 128 15.18 12.90 -15.25
N ALA A 129 15.81 11.74 -15.36
CA ALA A 129 16.68 11.40 -16.48
C ALA A 129 15.92 11.46 -17.81
N MET A 130 14.72 10.88 -17.87
CA MET A 130 13.89 10.91 -19.07
C MET A 130 13.43 12.33 -19.44
N LEU A 131 13.11 13.18 -18.46
CA LEU A 131 12.77 14.59 -18.70
C LEU A 131 13.98 15.37 -19.25
N ILE A 132 15.19 15.13 -18.71
CA ILE A 132 16.44 15.71 -19.21
C ILE A 132 16.69 15.28 -20.67
N THR A 133 16.55 13.99 -20.98
CA THR A 133 16.67 13.47 -22.36
C THR A 133 15.64 14.13 -23.29
N ALA A 134 14.39 14.28 -22.84
CA ALA A 134 13.33 14.91 -23.62
C ALA A 134 13.67 16.37 -23.95
N ALA A 135 14.13 17.15 -22.96
CA ALA A 135 14.54 18.54 -23.17
C ALA A 135 15.79 18.67 -24.06
N ALA A 136 16.78 17.79 -23.87
CA ALA A 136 17.98 17.74 -24.70
C ALA A 136 17.62 17.49 -26.17
N ASN A 137 16.65 16.61 -26.44
CA ASN A 137 16.12 16.34 -27.78
C ASN A 137 15.40 17.56 -28.38
N VAL A 138 14.59 18.28 -27.59
CA VAL A 138 13.92 19.52 -28.02
C VAL A 138 14.95 20.58 -28.44
N TRP A 139 16.00 20.75 -27.65
CA TRP A 139 17.07 21.73 -27.92
C TRP A 139 18.14 21.25 -28.90
N LYS A 140 18.14 19.95 -29.25
CA LYS A 140 19.19 19.30 -30.06
C LYS A 140 20.59 19.47 -29.47
N ILE A 141 20.73 19.28 -28.15
CA ILE A 141 21.99 19.35 -27.42
C ILE A 141 22.27 18.04 -26.67
N LYS A 142 23.43 17.94 -26.03
CA LYS A 142 23.77 16.82 -25.15
C LYS A 142 23.04 16.93 -23.81
N GLU A 143 22.65 15.80 -23.24
CA GLU A 143 22.06 15.72 -21.89
C GLU A 143 22.97 16.33 -20.81
N SER A 144 24.29 16.22 -20.97
CA SER A 144 25.28 16.85 -20.08
C SER A 144 25.21 18.39 -20.05
N SER A 145 24.51 18.99 -21.00
CA SER A 145 24.26 20.44 -21.10
C SER A 145 22.85 20.80 -20.61
N CYS A 146 22.20 19.89 -19.88
CA CYS A 146 20.91 20.07 -19.24
C CYS A 146 21.02 19.81 -17.74
N ALA A 147 20.28 20.55 -16.93
CA ALA A 147 20.14 20.32 -15.50
C ALA A 147 18.67 20.38 -15.10
N ALA A 148 18.26 19.60 -14.12
CA ALA A 148 16.93 19.73 -13.52
C ALA A 148 16.98 20.74 -12.37
N ASP A 149 15.98 21.61 -12.31
CA ASP A 149 15.86 22.62 -11.26
C ASP A 149 14.39 23.02 -11.09
N ASN A 150 13.84 22.70 -9.92
CA ASN A 150 12.51 23.13 -9.47
C ASN A 150 11.36 22.85 -10.46
N GLY A 151 11.25 21.61 -10.96
CA GLY A 151 10.18 21.22 -11.90
C GLY A 151 10.40 21.65 -13.35
N GLU A 152 11.63 22.08 -13.67
CA GLU A 152 12.03 22.49 -15.00
C GLU A 152 13.35 21.81 -15.39
N VAL A 153 13.56 21.64 -16.70
CA VAL A 153 14.89 21.37 -17.24
C VAL A 153 15.47 22.69 -17.73
N VAL A 154 16.73 22.94 -17.38
CA VAL A 154 17.51 24.13 -17.69
C VAL A 154 18.61 23.77 -18.67
N ASN A 155 18.70 24.50 -19.79
CA ASN A 155 19.81 24.43 -20.72
C ASN A 155 20.99 25.22 -20.11
N THR A 156 22.08 24.55 -19.73
CA THR A 156 23.19 25.18 -19.00
C THR A 156 24.09 26.05 -19.88
N ILE A 157 23.91 26.02 -21.21
CA ILE A 157 24.64 26.88 -22.17
C ILE A 157 23.91 28.21 -22.38
N THR A 158 22.57 28.16 -22.43
CA THR A 158 21.73 29.32 -22.83
C THR A 158 20.83 29.86 -21.73
N ASN A 159 20.74 29.18 -20.58
CA ASN A 159 19.80 29.42 -19.49
C ASN A 159 18.31 29.34 -19.89
N LYS A 160 17.98 28.81 -21.07
CA LYS A 160 16.58 28.51 -21.43
C LYS A 160 16.02 27.41 -20.55
N ARG A 161 14.72 27.48 -20.24
CA ARG A 161 14.01 26.55 -19.36
C ARG A 161 12.82 25.94 -20.09
N ILE A 162 12.53 24.67 -19.82
CA ILE A 162 11.30 24.00 -20.25
C ILE A 162 10.69 23.34 -19.01
N LYS A 163 9.41 23.60 -18.73
CA LYS A 163 8.71 22.97 -17.61
C LYS A 163 8.49 21.48 -17.86
N TYR A 164 8.46 20.68 -16.80
CA TYR A 164 8.22 19.23 -16.93
C TYR A 164 6.91 18.91 -17.66
N GLY A 165 5.85 19.69 -17.43
CA GLY A 165 4.57 19.52 -18.12
C GLY A 165 4.67 19.61 -19.65
N GLU A 166 5.55 20.49 -20.16
CA GLU A 166 5.79 20.66 -21.59
C GLU A 166 6.60 19.52 -22.22
N LEU A 167 7.26 18.70 -21.39
CA LEU A 167 8.07 17.56 -21.80
C LEU A 167 7.33 16.24 -21.70
N VAL A 168 6.11 16.20 -21.16
CA VAL A 168 5.34 14.98 -20.88
C VAL A 168 5.22 14.08 -22.10
N CYS A 169 4.79 14.63 -23.24
CA CYS A 169 4.58 13.86 -24.46
C CYS A 169 5.89 13.22 -24.95
N GLN A 170 6.96 14.02 -24.98
CA GLN A 170 8.28 13.61 -25.46
C GLN A 170 8.90 12.57 -24.51
N ALA A 171 8.82 12.80 -23.20
CA ALA A 171 9.35 11.91 -22.18
C ALA A 171 8.63 10.55 -22.18
N ALA A 172 7.32 10.52 -22.38
CA ALA A 172 6.53 9.28 -22.40
C ALA A 172 6.91 8.33 -23.56
N LEU A 173 7.48 8.88 -24.65
CA LEU A 173 7.96 8.12 -25.81
C LEU A 173 9.37 7.52 -25.61
N LEU A 174 10.13 8.01 -24.62
CA LEU A 174 11.49 7.55 -24.39
C LEU A 174 11.53 6.15 -23.75
N PRO A 175 12.60 5.37 -24.02
CA PRO A 175 12.85 4.16 -23.26
C PRO A 175 13.12 4.49 -21.80
N ILE A 176 12.66 3.62 -20.90
CA ILE A 176 13.01 3.73 -19.48
C ILE A 176 14.50 3.36 -19.32
N PRO A 177 15.35 4.22 -18.76
CA PRO A 177 16.76 3.92 -18.56
C PRO A 177 16.95 2.75 -17.58
N ALA A 178 17.82 1.81 -17.93
CA ALA A 178 18.11 0.64 -17.09
C ALA A 178 18.87 0.99 -15.81
N THR A 179 19.64 2.08 -15.83
CA THR A 179 20.43 2.57 -14.71
C THR A 179 20.34 4.08 -14.63
N VAL A 180 20.29 4.61 -13.41
CA VAL A 180 20.30 6.04 -13.13
C VAL A 180 21.29 6.35 -12.02
N THR A 181 21.82 7.56 -12.03
CA THR A 181 22.64 8.07 -10.94
C THR A 181 21.74 8.73 -9.91
N LEU A 182 21.77 8.23 -8.67
CA LEU A 182 21.08 8.84 -7.56
C LEU A 182 21.84 10.08 -7.08
N LYS A 183 21.10 11.09 -6.60
CA LYS A 183 21.69 12.30 -6.01
C LYS A 183 22.64 11.94 -4.85
N ASN A 184 23.71 12.70 -4.64
CA ASN A 184 24.55 12.47 -3.46
C ASN A 184 23.78 12.95 -2.21
N PRO A 185 23.74 12.21 -1.10
CA PRO A 185 23.09 12.68 0.13
C PRO A 185 23.53 14.07 0.61
N LYS A 186 24.77 14.48 0.31
CA LYS A 186 25.27 15.83 0.63
C LYS A 186 24.55 16.94 -0.14
N ASP A 187 23.96 16.62 -1.28
CA ASP A 187 23.27 17.56 -2.18
C ASP A 187 21.75 17.57 -1.93
N PHE A 188 21.28 16.86 -0.91
CA PHE A 188 19.85 16.82 -0.57
C PHE A 188 19.31 18.17 -0.11
N LYS A 189 18.14 18.52 -0.64
CA LYS A 189 17.45 19.78 -0.35
C LYS A 189 16.20 19.59 0.52
N LEU A 190 15.56 18.42 0.47
CA LEU A 190 14.32 18.03 1.16
C LEU A 190 14.57 16.89 2.16
N ILE A 191 15.27 15.83 1.77
CA ILE A 191 15.52 14.69 2.67
C ILE A 191 16.40 15.14 3.84
N GLY A 192 15.97 14.82 5.06
CA GLY A 192 16.62 15.25 6.30
C GLY A 192 16.18 16.62 6.81
N LYS A 193 15.26 17.30 6.12
CA LYS A 193 14.64 18.54 6.58
C LYS A 193 13.19 18.31 7.04
N SER A 194 12.70 19.22 7.87
CA SER A 194 11.33 19.21 8.35
C SER A 194 10.42 19.88 7.32
N GLU A 195 9.37 19.18 6.91
CA GLU A 195 8.32 19.70 6.03
C GLU A 195 6.96 19.65 6.71
N LYS A 196 6.04 20.48 6.24
CA LYS A 196 4.66 20.45 6.74
C LYS A 196 4.01 19.12 6.35
N ARG A 197 3.45 18.42 7.34
CA ARG A 197 2.74 17.15 7.15
C ARG A 197 1.58 17.31 6.16
N SER A 198 1.57 16.49 5.12
CA SER A 198 0.47 16.33 4.17
C SER A 198 -0.84 16.03 4.91
N GLY A 199 -1.94 16.66 4.51
CA GLY A 199 -3.28 16.42 5.09
C GLY A 199 -3.48 16.95 6.51
N LEU A 200 -2.49 17.60 7.14
CA LEU A 200 -2.59 18.08 8.52
C LEU A 200 -3.76 19.04 8.73
N LYS A 201 -4.01 19.95 7.77
CA LYS A 201 -5.15 20.88 7.84
C LYS A 201 -6.48 20.14 7.93
N ASP A 202 -6.65 19.06 7.16
CA ASP A 202 -7.89 18.30 7.13
C ASP A 202 -8.08 17.48 8.41
N ILE A 203 -6.99 16.97 8.98
CA ILE A 203 -7.01 16.34 10.31
C ILE A 203 -7.44 17.35 11.37
N LEU A 204 -6.79 18.52 11.42
CA LEU A 204 -7.07 19.57 12.42
C LEU A 204 -8.47 20.17 12.31
N THR A 205 -9.07 20.12 11.13
CA THR A 205 -10.43 20.66 10.89
C THR A 205 -11.52 19.58 10.86
N GLY A 206 -11.18 18.31 11.15
CA GLY A 206 -12.14 17.20 11.16
C GLY A 206 -12.70 16.82 9.78
N LYS A 207 -11.98 17.18 8.71
CA LYS A 207 -12.37 16.88 7.31
C LYS A 207 -11.89 15.53 6.83
N THR A 208 -10.79 15.02 7.39
CA THR A 208 -10.29 13.67 7.09
C THR A 208 -11.38 12.65 7.40
N LYS A 209 -11.61 11.74 6.46
CA LYS A 209 -12.55 10.62 6.63
C LYS A 209 -11.79 9.37 7.01
N TYR A 210 -12.17 8.78 8.13
CA TYR A 210 -11.69 7.48 8.60
C TYR A 210 -12.65 6.39 8.16
N GLY A 211 -12.24 5.12 8.29
CA GLY A 211 -13.07 3.98 7.86
C GLY A 211 -14.45 3.99 8.52
N ILE A 212 -14.51 4.38 9.80
CA ILE A 212 -15.76 4.44 10.57
C ILE A 212 -16.72 5.55 10.09
N ASP A 213 -16.22 6.57 9.40
CA ASP A 213 -17.01 7.67 8.87
C ASP A 213 -17.70 7.30 7.55
N LEU A 214 -17.23 6.27 6.86
CA LEU A 214 -17.71 5.90 5.54
C LEU A 214 -19.15 5.38 5.61
N LYS A 215 -19.97 5.84 4.67
CA LYS A 215 -21.35 5.39 4.47
C LYS A 215 -21.51 4.95 3.01
N ILE A 216 -21.94 3.71 2.80
CA ILE A 216 -22.28 3.17 1.48
C ILE A 216 -23.80 3.04 1.39
N GLU A 217 -24.35 3.33 0.22
CA GLU A 217 -25.76 3.11 -0.06
C GLU A 217 -26.17 1.66 0.23
N GLY A 218 -27.26 1.48 0.97
CA GLY A 218 -27.77 0.15 1.35
C GLY A 218 -26.93 -0.59 2.39
N MET A 219 -25.92 0.03 3.00
CA MET A 219 -25.07 -0.67 3.97
C MET A 219 -25.84 -1.11 5.23
N LEU A 220 -25.53 -2.32 5.70
CA LEU A 220 -25.95 -2.85 6.99
C LEU A 220 -24.77 -2.83 7.97
N TYR A 221 -25.08 -2.92 9.25
CA TYR A 221 -24.10 -2.95 10.34
C TYR A 221 -24.03 -4.35 10.92
N ALA A 222 -22.83 -4.92 10.94
CA ALA A 222 -22.56 -6.21 11.56
C ALA A 222 -21.81 -6.02 12.88
N VAL A 223 -22.30 -6.65 13.95
CA VAL A 223 -21.61 -6.73 15.24
C VAL A 223 -21.51 -8.20 15.63
N SER A 224 -20.30 -8.66 15.90
CA SER A 224 -20.04 -10.05 16.26
C SER A 224 -19.86 -10.24 17.76
N GLU A 225 -20.49 -11.28 18.29
CA GLU A 225 -20.06 -11.95 19.52
C GLU A 225 -19.10 -13.08 19.14
N ARG A 226 -17.99 -13.21 19.86
CA ARG A 226 -16.91 -14.16 19.52
C ARG A 226 -16.66 -15.05 20.73
N CYS A 227 -16.28 -16.30 20.50
CA CYS A 227 -15.84 -17.18 21.58
C CYS A 227 -14.76 -16.47 22.41
N PRO A 228 -14.91 -16.39 23.75
CA PRO A 228 -13.99 -15.64 24.59
C PRO A 228 -12.58 -16.26 24.60
N VAL A 229 -12.49 -17.55 24.32
CA VAL A 229 -11.24 -18.32 24.30
C VAL A 229 -10.77 -18.59 22.87
N LEU A 230 -9.46 -18.45 22.64
CA LEU A 230 -8.85 -18.77 21.35
C LEU A 230 -9.04 -20.25 21.02
N ASP A 231 -9.33 -20.53 19.74
CA ASP A 231 -9.61 -21.87 19.19
C ASP A 231 -10.84 -22.60 19.78
N GLY A 232 -11.63 -21.93 20.62
CA GLY A 232 -12.94 -22.42 21.02
C GLY A 232 -13.94 -22.42 19.86
N THR A 233 -15.02 -23.20 20.01
CA THR A 233 -16.02 -23.44 18.97
C THR A 233 -17.43 -23.13 19.46
N LEU A 234 -18.34 -22.87 18.52
CA LEU A 234 -19.76 -22.68 18.81
C LEU A 234 -20.45 -24.04 18.98
N VAL A 235 -21.06 -24.29 20.14
CA VAL A 235 -21.90 -25.49 20.36
C VAL A 235 -23.33 -25.20 19.91
N SER A 236 -23.92 -24.13 20.42
CA SER A 236 -25.29 -23.73 20.08
C SER A 236 -25.50 -22.23 20.30
N VAL A 237 -26.53 -21.69 19.63
CA VAL A 237 -27.01 -20.33 19.83
C VAL A 237 -28.54 -20.30 19.77
N ASP A 238 -29.18 -19.70 20.77
CA ASP A 238 -30.57 -19.24 20.68
C ASP A 238 -30.56 -17.73 20.38
N ASP A 239 -31.09 -17.39 19.21
CA ASP A 239 -31.17 -16.03 18.67
C ASP A 239 -32.60 -15.48 18.62
N ALA A 240 -33.58 -16.16 19.24
CA ALA A 240 -34.98 -15.82 19.14
C ALA A 240 -35.30 -14.44 19.73
N ALA A 241 -34.64 -14.06 20.83
CA ALA A 241 -34.77 -12.72 21.41
C ALA A 241 -34.09 -11.65 20.54
N ALA A 242 -32.90 -11.96 19.99
CA ALA A 242 -32.16 -11.06 19.12
C ALA A 242 -32.96 -10.70 17.85
N LYS A 243 -33.57 -11.69 17.19
CA LYS A 243 -34.40 -11.49 15.97
C LYS A 243 -35.63 -10.62 16.18
N LYS A 244 -36.12 -10.47 17.42
CA LYS A 244 -37.27 -9.61 17.74
C LYS A 244 -36.90 -8.13 17.85
N VAL A 245 -35.62 -7.77 17.88
CA VAL A 245 -35.19 -6.37 17.95
C VAL A 245 -35.47 -5.68 16.60
N PRO A 246 -36.24 -4.57 16.59
CA PRO A 246 -36.50 -3.83 15.35
C PRO A 246 -35.22 -3.39 14.65
N GLY A 247 -35.14 -3.67 13.34
CA GLY A 247 -33.98 -3.36 12.51
C GLY A 247 -32.97 -4.50 12.37
N VAL A 248 -33.10 -5.61 13.12
CA VAL A 248 -32.31 -6.82 12.86
C VAL A 248 -32.73 -7.44 11.53
N VAL A 249 -31.74 -7.72 10.69
CA VAL A 249 -31.91 -8.32 9.37
C VAL A 249 -31.55 -9.80 9.40
N LYS A 250 -30.44 -10.15 10.05
CA LYS A 250 -29.95 -11.53 10.07
C LYS A 250 -29.05 -11.79 11.28
N VAL A 251 -29.04 -13.03 11.74
CA VAL A 251 -28.05 -13.58 12.67
C VAL A 251 -27.33 -14.72 11.95
N VAL A 252 -26.00 -14.70 11.96
CA VAL A 252 -25.16 -15.64 11.22
C VAL A 252 -24.05 -16.17 12.11
N SER A 253 -24.02 -17.48 12.33
CA SER A 253 -22.90 -18.15 12.98
C SER A 253 -21.78 -18.42 11.97
N TYR A 254 -20.53 -18.38 12.44
CA TYR A 254 -19.36 -18.70 11.64
C TYR A 254 -18.30 -19.41 12.48
N THR A 255 -17.57 -20.31 11.85
CA THR A 255 -16.49 -21.06 12.48
C THR A 255 -15.22 -20.21 12.54
N GLY A 256 -14.39 -20.46 13.55
CA GLY A 256 -13.03 -19.93 13.55
C GLY A 256 -12.18 -20.61 12.50
N THR A 257 -11.10 -19.97 12.05
CA THR A 257 -10.21 -20.58 11.06
C THR A 257 -9.06 -21.39 11.68
N GLY A 258 -8.93 -21.38 13.01
CA GLY A 258 -7.97 -22.20 13.76
C GLY A 258 -6.49 -21.87 13.50
N ALA A 259 -6.19 -20.66 13.01
CA ALA A 259 -4.83 -20.23 12.71
C ALA A 259 -4.45 -18.93 13.47
N PRO A 260 -3.16 -18.69 13.73
CA PRO A 260 -2.70 -17.48 14.42
C PRO A 260 -3.09 -16.20 13.68
N MET A 261 -3.53 -15.16 14.40
CA MET A 261 -3.99 -13.88 13.82
C MET A 261 -5.28 -13.97 12.97
N HIS A 262 -6.08 -15.02 13.14
CA HIS A 262 -7.33 -15.19 12.40
C HIS A 262 -8.60 -15.10 13.25
N VAL A 263 -9.74 -15.28 12.58
CA VAL A 263 -11.10 -15.18 13.08
C VAL A 263 -11.38 -16.28 14.11
N ARG A 264 -11.79 -15.90 15.33
CA ARG A 264 -12.39 -16.80 16.33
C ARG A 264 -13.80 -17.19 15.92
N ALA A 265 -14.27 -18.39 16.30
CA ALA A 265 -15.67 -18.76 16.11
C ALA A 265 -16.61 -17.70 16.72
N GLY A 266 -17.74 -17.45 16.09
CA GLY A 266 -18.59 -16.33 16.45
C GLY A 266 -19.99 -16.37 15.88
N VAL A 267 -20.80 -15.43 16.35
CA VAL A 267 -22.15 -15.14 15.85
C VAL A 267 -22.23 -13.65 15.52
N ALA A 268 -22.49 -13.32 14.26
CA ALA A 268 -22.67 -11.95 13.78
C ALA A 268 -24.15 -11.60 13.71
N VAL A 269 -24.53 -10.46 14.33
CA VAL A 269 -25.83 -9.84 14.14
C VAL A 269 -25.71 -8.73 13.11
N VAL A 270 -26.51 -8.81 12.05
CA VAL A 270 -26.59 -7.84 10.97
C VAL A 270 -27.89 -7.05 11.10
N ALA A 271 -27.80 -5.72 11.14
CA ALA A 271 -28.94 -4.84 11.31
C ALA A 271 -28.86 -3.58 10.44
N THR A 272 -29.97 -2.86 10.30
CA THR A 272 -30.06 -1.61 9.54
C THR A 272 -29.35 -0.43 10.22
N ASN A 273 -29.01 -0.56 11.50
CA ASN A 273 -28.26 0.44 12.27
C ASN A 273 -27.42 -0.23 13.36
N ILE A 274 -26.36 0.45 13.79
CA ILE A 274 -25.40 -0.08 14.77
C ILE A 274 -26.03 -0.36 16.14
N TRP A 275 -27.01 0.44 16.57
CA TRP A 275 -27.65 0.27 17.87
C TRP A 275 -28.48 -1.00 17.96
N ALA A 276 -29.28 -1.28 16.92
CA ALA A 276 -30.04 -2.51 16.81
C ALA A 276 -29.11 -3.73 16.80
N ALA A 277 -27.99 -3.67 16.06
CA ALA A 277 -27.01 -4.77 16.03
C ALA A 277 -26.39 -5.02 17.41
N ILE A 278 -25.94 -3.98 18.12
CA ILE A 278 -25.37 -4.11 19.48
C ILE A 278 -26.41 -4.66 20.46
N LYS A 279 -27.62 -4.09 20.46
CA LYS A 279 -28.69 -4.51 21.36
C LYS A 279 -29.06 -5.98 21.15
N ALA A 280 -29.21 -6.40 19.90
CA ALA A 280 -29.56 -7.76 19.55
C ALA A 280 -28.42 -8.75 19.82
N ARG A 281 -27.16 -8.38 19.60
CA ARG A 281 -26.01 -9.22 19.99
C ARG A 281 -26.02 -9.53 21.49
N ASN A 282 -26.32 -8.54 22.33
CA ASN A 282 -26.39 -8.73 23.78
C ASN A 282 -27.56 -9.64 24.24
N LEU A 283 -28.47 -10.00 23.34
CA LEU A 283 -29.60 -10.92 23.62
C LEU A 283 -29.36 -12.33 23.07
N LEU A 284 -28.21 -12.59 22.46
CA LEU A 284 -27.84 -13.93 22.03
C LEU A 284 -27.56 -14.80 23.27
N ASP A 285 -28.21 -15.95 23.36
CA ASP A 285 -27.86 -16.98 24.33
C ASP A 285 -26.96 -18.00 23.63
N ILE A 286 -25.68 -18.04 24.01
CA ILE A 286 -24.65 -18.78 23.29
C ILE A 286 -23.95 -19.77 24.23
N THR A 287 -23.88 -21.03 23.81
CA THR A 287 -23.03 -22.03 24.44
C THR A 287 -21.76 -22.22 23.62
N TRP A 288 -20.61 -21.99 24.25
CA TRP A 288 -19.28 -22.21 23.67
C TRP A 288 -18.65 -23.51 24.20
N ASP A 289 -17.91 -24.20 23.34
CA ASP A 289 -16.85 -25.09 23.78
C ASP A 289 -15.55 -24.28 23.77
N GLU A 290 -15.09 -23.89 24.96
CA GLU A 290 -13.92 -23.04 25.14
C GLU A 290 -12.59 -23.80 24.96
N GLY A 291 -12.65 -25.12 24.76
CA GLY A 291 -11.48 -25.94 24.47
C GLY A 291 -10.41 -25.91 25.57
N LYS A 292 -9.20 -26.35 25.20
CA LYS A 292 -8.09 -26.52 26.16
C LYS A 292 -7.44 -25.20 26.59
N LYS A 293 -7.50 -24.17 25.74
CA LYS A 293 -6.86 -22.87 25.98
C LYS A 293 -7.54 -22.03 27.06
N ASN A 294 -8.73 -22.43 27.50
CA ASN A 294 -9.42 -21.79 28.62
C ASN A 294 -8.65 -21.89 29.96
N LYS A 295 -7.59 -22.71 29.99
CA LYS A 295 -6.71 -22.87 31.16
C LYS A 295 -5.40 -22.09 31.04
N GLU A 296 -5.20 -21.34 29.96
CA GLU A 296 -4.00 -20.50 29.79
C GLU A 296 -4.06 -19.29 30.73
N SER A 297 -2.92 -18.93 31.31
CA SER A 297 -2.76 -17.73 32.12
C SER A 297 -1.49 -16.99 31.74
N THR A 298 -1.47 -15.67 31.96
CA THR A 298 -0.27 -14.84 31.74
C THR A 298 0.92 -15.40 32.51
N GLU A 299 0.72 -15.83 33.77
CA GLU A 299 1.79 -16.41 34.60
C GLU A 299 2.38 -17.68 33.96
N ALA A 300 1.54 -18.62 33.51
CA ALA A 300 2.00 -19.86 32.89
C ALA A 300 2.75 -19.62 31.57
N LEU A 301 2.29 -18.63 30.78
CA LEU A 301 2.97 -18.22 29.54
C LEU A 301 4.35 -17.62 29.83
N PHE A 302 4.46 -16.72 30.81
CA PHE A 302 5.74 -16.10 31.17
C PHE A 302 6.74 -17.11 31.71
N LYS A 303 6.30 -18.06 32.56
CA LYS A 303 7.14 -19.18 33.01
C LYS A 303 7.65 -20.04 31.86
N THR A 304 6.84 -20.21 30.82
CA THR A 304 7.24 -20.89 29.58
C THR A 304 8.31 -20.09 28.83
N PHE A 305 8.16 -18.76 28.73
CA PHE A 305 9.15 -17.88 28.10
C PHE A 305 10.49 -17.88 28.85
N GLU A 306 10.46 -17.78 30.18
CA GLU A 306 11.64 -17.87 31.04
C GLU A 306 12.40 -19.18 30.82
N THR A 307 11.68 -20.31 30.83
CA THR A 307 12.28 -21.62 30.59
C THR A 307 12.96 -21.66 29.22
N LYS A 308 12.28 -21.16 28.18
CA LYS A 308 12.83 -21.13 26.81
C LYS A 308 14.03 -20.19 26.66
N ALA A 309 14.07 -19.08 27.39
CA ALA A 309 15.15 -18.10 27.33
C ALA A 309 16.48 -18.63 27.89
N THR A 310 16.45 -19.63 28.77
CA THR A 310 17.66 -20.30 29.28
C THR A 310 18.28 -21.28 28.27
N GLY A 311 17.52 -21.66 27.23
CA GLY A 311 17.97 -22.57 26.19
C GLY A 311 18.85 -21.91 25.13
N LYS A 312 19.38 -22.72 24.21
CA LYS A 312 20.05 -22.19 23.01
C LYS A 312 19.05 -21.39 22.16
N PRO A 313 19.48 -20.28 21.55
CA PRO A 313 18.62 -19.52 20.65
C PRO A 313 18.11 -20.42 19.54
N GLN A 314 16.81 -20.35 19.27
CA GLN A 314 16.19 -21.13 18.19
C GLN A 314 16.55 -20.55 16.82
N ILE A 315 16.71 -19.23 16.73
CA ILE A 315 17.05 -18.50 15.51
C ILE A 315 18.06 -17.40 15.88
N GLU A 316 19.19 -17.34 15.19
CA GLU A 316 20.14 -16.21 15.26
C GLU A 316 19.75 -15.20 14.18
N ILE A 317 19.15 -14.07 14.58
CA ILE A 317 18.68 -13.03 13.65
C ILE A 317 19.77 -12.02 13.27
N PHE A 318 20.84 -11.95 14.05
CA PHE A 318 21.95 -11.03 13.82
C PHE A 318 23.23 -11.51 14.50
N LYS A 319 24.34 -11.52 13.76
CA LYS A 319 25.68 -11.76 14.29
C LYS A 319 26.67 -10.86 13.57
N LYS A 320 27.54 -10.20 14.36
CA LYS A 320 28.61 -9.37 13.82
C LYS A 320 29.89 -9.59 14.63
N GLY A 321 30.94 -10.03 13.94
CA GLY A 321 32.24 -10.30 14.55
C GLY A 321 32.25 -11.57 15.41
N ASP A 322 33.33 -11.71 16.18
CA ASP A 322 33.59 -12.85 17.06
C ASP A 322 33.61 -12.38 18.52
N VAL A 323 32.46 -12.46 19.17
CA VAL A 323 32.24 -12.00 20.55
C VAL A 323 32.90 -12.91 21.58
N SER A 324 33.29 -14.14 21.23
CA SER A 324 33.88 -15.11 22.15
C SER A 324 35.24 -14.66 22.72
N LYS A 325 35.92 -13.74 22.01
CA LYS A 325 37.21 -13.18 22.39
C LYS A 325 37.16 -12.16 23.52
N TYR A 326 35.97 -11.73 23.94
CA TYR A 326 35.76 -10.65 24.91
C TYR A 326 35.08 -11.10 26.21
N SER A 327 35.16 -12.39 26.55
CA SER A 327 34.41 -13.05 27.65
C SER A 327 34.78 -12.66 29.09
N LYS A 328 35.78 -11.79 29.30
CA LYS A 328 36.29 -11.52 30.65
C LYS A 328 35.40 -10.60 31.51
N ASN A 329 34.43 -9.90 30.93
CA ASN A 329 33.55 -8.95 31.63
C ASN A 329 32.09 -9.07 31.15
N GLU A 330 31.53 -10.27 31.18
CA GLU A 330 30.15 -10.51 30.76
C GLU A 330 29.15 -9.99 31.81
N ILE A 331 28.19 -9.16 31.36
CA ILE A 331 27.01 -8.78 32.14
C ILE A 331 25.81 -9.37 31.40
N SER A 332 25.03 -10.17 32.11
CA SER A 332 23.80 -10.78 31.60
C SER A 332 22.60 -10.28 32.37
N ALA A 333 21.52 -10.00 31.66
CA ALA A 333 20.24 -9.58 32.21
C ALA A 333 19.10 -10.19 31.39
N THR A 334 18.01 -10.54 32.07
CA THR A 334 16.78 -11.01 31.42
C THR A 334 15.75 -9.90 31.46
N TYR A 335 15.09 -9.68 30.32
CA TYR A 335 14.03 -8.70 30.17
C TYR A 335 12.78 -9.41 29.68
N ALA A 336 11.62 -8.95 30.13
CA ALA A 336 10.34 -9.42 29.67
C ALA A 336 9.43 -8.22 29.40
N GLU A 337 8.65 -8.30 28.32
CA GLU A 337 7.67 -7.28 27.95
C GLU A 337 6.26 -7.82 28.18
N PRO A 338 5.34 -7.03 28.77
CA PRO A 338 3.97 -7.46 28.99
C PRO A 338 3.22 -7.60 27.66
N PHE A 339 2.09 -8.32 27.68
CA PHE A 339 1.13 -8.26 26.56
C PHE A 339 0.48 -6.88 26.52
N LEU A 340 0.77 -6.12 25.48
CA LEU A 340 0.24 -4.77 25.29
C LEU A 340 -0.96 -4.76 24.35
N ALA A 341 -1.99 -4.02 24.74
CA ALA A 341 -3.06 -3.67 23.83
C ALA A 341 -2.66 -2.44 23.01
N HIS A 342 -2.91 -2.49 21.69
CA HIS A 342 -2.71 -1.33 20.82
C HIS A 342 -3.59 -0.13 21.22
N ALA A 343 -4.77 -0.40 21.81
CA ALA A 343 -5.69 0.60 22.35
C ALA A 343 -5.96 1.77 21.39
N THR A 344 -6.28 1.47 20.13
CA THR A 344 -6.51 2.48 19.10
C THR A 344 -7.75 3.31 19.41
N MET A 345 -7.65 4.63 19.23
CA MET A 345 -8.76 5.57 19.43
C MET A 345 -9.93 5.28 18.47
N GLU A 346 -9.62 5.00 17.20
CA GLU A 346 -10.59 4.44 16.26
C GLU A 346 -10.69 2.92 16.53
N PRO A 347 -11.87 2.39 16.90
CA PRO A 347 -12.07 0.96 16.99
C PRO A 347 -11.90 0.31 15.62
N VAL A 348 -11.34 -0.92 15.59
CA VAL A 348 -11.19 -1.69 14.35
C VAL A 348 -12.54 -1.81 13.65
N ASN A 349 -12.60 -1.29 12.44
CA ASN A 349 -13.78 -1.27 11.59
C ASN A 349 -13.42 -1.66 10.16
N PHE A 350 -14.40 -2.14 9.43
CA PHE A 350 -14.21 -2.63 8.08
C PHE A 350 -15.53 -2.69 7.33
N ILE A 351 -15.48 -2.42 6.03
CA ILE A 351 -16.61 -2.52 5.12
C ILE A 351 -16.26 -3.48 4.00
N ALA A 352 -17.16 -4.44 3.75
CA ALA A 352 -17.12 -5.29 2.57
C ALA A 352 -18.37 -5.01 1.73
N SER A 353 -18.18 -4.52 0.51
CA SER A 353 -19.26 -4.31 -0.47
C SER A 353 -19.21 -5.42 -1.51
N VAL A 354 -20.15 -6.34 -1.43
CA VAL A 354 -20.27 -7.46 -2.38
C VAL A 354 -21.32 -7.12 -3.44
N LYS A 355 -20.90 -7.09 -4.71
CA LYS A 355 -21.77 -6.84 -5.87
C LYS A 355 -21.49 -7.88 -6.95
N GLY A 356 -22.43 -8.82 -7.13
CA GLY A 356 -22.25 -9.95 -8.05
C GLY A 356 -21.03 -10.79 -7.66
N ASP A 357 -20.06 -10.87 -8.55
CA ASP A 357 -18.78 -11.59 -8.39
C ASP A 357 -17.64 -10.71 -7.86
N THR A 358 -17.92 -9.45 -7.49
CA THR A 358 -16.94 -8.50 -6.95
C THR A 358 -17.13 -8.27 -5.46
N CYS A 359 -16.02 -8.12 -4.74
CA CYS A 359 -15.98 -7.75 -3.33
C CYS A 359 -14.98 -6.60 -3.16
N GLU A 360 -15.49 -5.42 -2.84
CA GLU A 360 -14.69 -4.24 -2.52
C GLU A 360 -14.53 -4.11 -1.00
N LEU A 361 -13.31 -3.81 -0.57
CA LEU A 361 -12.90 -3.85 0.83
C LEU A 361 -12.38 -2.48 1.28
N TRP A 362 -12.99 -1.88 2.30
CA TRP A 362 -12.57 -0.59 2.87
C TRP A 362 -12.28 -0.71 4.36
N GLY A 363 -11.15 -0.15 4.81
CA GLY A 363 -10.80 -0.07 6.23
C GLY A 363 -9.33 0.25 6.44
N GLY A 364 -8.93 0.34 7.71
CA GLY A 364 -7.53 0.51 8.11
C GLY A 364 -6.71 -0.77 7.88
N LEU A 365 -6.36 -1.03 6.62
CA LEU A 365 -5.63 -2.24 6.21
C LEU A 365 -4.12 -2.01 6.26
N GLN A 366 -3.46 -2.52 7.32
CA GLN A 366 -2.00 -2.58 7.36
C GLN A 366 -1.42 -3.58 6.37
N LEU A 367 -2.12 -4.70 6.13
CA LEU A 367 -1.68 -5.82 5.31
C LEU A 367 -2.78 -6.17 4.28
N PRO A 368 -2.99 -5.31 3.26
CA PRO A 368 -4.10 -5.47 2.33
C PRO A 368 -4.01 -6.77 1.51
N ASP A 369 -2.80 -7.24 1.16
CA ASP A 369 -2.63 -8.53 0.48
C ASP A 369 -3.14 -9.69 1.32
N TRP A 370 -2.86 -9.69 2.63
CA TRP A 370 -3.37 -10.71 3.53
C TRP A 370 -4.90 -10.65 3.66
N ALA A 371 -5.47 -9.45 3.79
CA ALA A 371 -6.92 -9.28 3.84
C ALA A 371 -7.60 -9.81 2.57
N VAL A 372 -7.11 -9.42 1.39
CA VAL A 372 -7.64 -9.87 0.09
C VAL A 372 -7.49 -11.38 -0.06
N ASN A 373 -6.33 -11.95 0.25
CA ASN A 373 -6.11 -13.40 0.15
C ASN A 373 -7.04 -14.18 1.09
N SER A 374 -7.26 -13.68 2.31
CA SER A 374 -8.15 -14.32 3.29
C SER A 374 -9.61 -14.29 2.82
N ILE A 375 -10.09 -13.11 2.38
CA ILE A 375 -11.47 -12.95 1.91
C ILE A 375 -11.70 -13.70 0.60
N ALA A 376 -10.72 -13.71 -0.31
CA ALA A 376 -10.78 -14.48 -1.54
C ALA A 376 -10.88 -15.99 -1.27
N GLY A 377 -10.04 -16.51 -0.38
CA GLY A 377 -10.05 -17.93 -0.01
C GLY A 377 -11.36 -18.36 0.65
N ILE A 378 -11.89 -17.57 1.59
CA ILE A 378 -13.13 -17.90 2.30
C ILE A 378 -14.37 -17.68 1.41
N GLY A 379 -14.41 -16.58 0.66
CA GLY A 379 -15.57 -16.16 -0.13
C GLY A 379 -15.61 -16.71 -1.55
N GLY A 380 -14.58 -17.45 -2.00
CA GLY A 380 -14.49 -17.97 -3.37
C GLY A 380 -14.23 -16.91 -4.43
N PHE A 381 -13.75 -15.73 -4.05
CA PHE A 381 -13.41 -14.66 -4.99
C PHE A 381 -12.04 -14.90 -5.64
N LYS A 382 -11.86 -14.39 -6.86
CA LYS A 382 -10.53 -14.31 -7.49
C LYS A 382 -9.95 -12.92 -7.25
N LYS A 383 -8.69 -12.85 -6.84
CA LYS A 383 -7.95 -11.58 -6.75
C LYS A 383 -7.93 -10.91 -8.12
N ARG A 384 -8.42 -9.66 -8.18
CA ARG A 384 -8.35 -8.84 -9.39
C ARG A 384 -6.87 -8.57 -9.70
N LYS A 385 -6.43 -8.94 -10.92
CA LYS A 385 -5.12 -8.57 -11.44
C LYS A 385 -5.30 -7.31 -12.28
N HIS A 386 -5.01 -6.16 -11.67
CA HIS A 386 -5.10 -4.80 -12.24
C HIS A 386 -6.50 -4.17 -12.22
#